data_AF-A0AA97FP47-F1
#
_entry.id   AF-A0AA97FP47-F1
#
_cell.length_a   1.000
_cell.length_b   1.000
_cell.length_c   1.000
_cell.angle_alpha   90.00
_cell.angle_beta   90.00
_cell.angle_gamma   90.00
#
_symmetry.space_group_name_H-M   'P 1'
#
loop_
_entity.id
_entity.type
_entity.pdbx_description
1 polymer ?
#
loop_
_entity_poly.entity_id
_entity_poly.type
_entity_poly.pdbx_seq_one_letter_code
_entity_poly.pdbx_strand_id
1 'polypeptide(L)'
;MTARVLIVDDIPANLKLLEAKLTAEYFDVIQAPDGPTAIEMAQSEQPDIVLLDVMMPGMDGYEVCERLKQLPETHHIPIVMVTALDQQSDRVKGLESGADDFLTKPINDIALFARVKSLVRLKTLTDELRMRESTGQRIGGIDSATNDLPSDMGGRCLVVDDRERQRVRLCEMLSEQHEVTVAESSADLMDRVASDDYDLVLISLSLKEEDGLRLCSQMRSLDATRQTPILAMVEEGDMDRLVRALDMGVNDYLMRPVERNELMARCRTQLRRKRYQDQLKDNFQRSLEMAFTDSLTGLYNRRYMTNHLTTLVEEGAHSGKPLSLMLLDIDYFKAVNDTYGHSAGDEVLKEFGSRISDNVRGIDLACRLGGEEFVVVMPDTEAETAIAIAERLRSRVAERAFKTGVEQAIEVTVSIGLAGAIWPYDSAEALLERADQALYKAKRDGRNRVNTEAA
;
A
#
# COMPACT_ATOMS: atom_id res chain seq x y z
N MET A 1 8.95 -22.03 -2.19
CA MET A 1 9.35 -22.40 -0.81
C MET A 1 8.16 -23.05 -0.16
N THR A 2 8.38 -24.13 0.58
CA THR A 2 7.34 -24.80 1.36
C THR A 2 7.11 -24.01 2.64
N ALA A 3 5.86 -23.74 3.00
CA ALA A 3 5.55 -22.92 4.16
C ALA A 3 5.97 -23.60 5.46
N ARG A 4 6.41 -22.81 6.44
CA ARG A 4 6.73 -23.24 7.80
C ARG A 4 5.50 -23.16 8.69
N VAL A 5 5.10 -24.30 9.24
CA VAL A 5 3.91 -24.45 10.10
C VAL A 5 4.35 -24.75 11.52
N LEU A 6 3.98 -23.88 12.47
CA LEU A 6 4.13 -24.16 13.90
C LEU A 6 2.87 -24.88 14.40
N ILE A 7 3.02 -26.11 14.85
CA ILE A 7 1.94 -26.87 15.52
C ILE A 7 2.13 -26.83 17.03
N VAL A 8 1.04 -26.55 17.76
CA VAL A 8 1.03 -26.35 19.21
C VAL A 8 -0.07 -27.18 19.83
N ASP A 9 0.28 -28.15 20.67
CA ASP A 9 -0.65 -29.08 21.33
C ASP A 9 0.09 -29.75 22.49
N ASP A 10 -0.56 -29.89 23.65
CA ASP A 10 0.04 -30.48 24.85
C ASP A 10 0.11 -32.02 24.79
N ILE A 11 -0.58 -32.63 23.84
CA ILE A 11 -0.63 -34.08 23.65
C ILE A 11 0.36 -34.50 22.55
N PRO A 12 1.45 -35.24 22.86
CA PRO A 12 2.46 -35.63 21.88
C PRO A 12 1.95 -36.46 20.70
N ALA A 13 0.84 -37.18 20.89
CA ALA A 13 0.20 -37.95 19.83
C ALA A 13 -0.44 -37.05 18.76
N ASN A 14 -1.05 -35.92 19.17
CA ASN A 14 -1.65 -34.95 18.25
C ASN A 14 -0.57 -34.25 17.43
N LEU A 15 0.54 -33.85 18.06
CA LEU A 15 1.69 -33.24 17.38
C LEU A 15 2.23 -34.18 16.29
N LYS A 16 2.52 -35.45 16.62
CA LYS A 16 3.02 -36.43 15.64
C LYS A 16 2.05 -36.68 14.49
N LEU A 17 0.75 -36.70 14.78
CA LEU A 17 -0.27 -36.91 13.75
C LEU A 17 -0.33 -35.72 12.78
N LEU A 18 -0.35 -34.50 13.31
CA LEU A 18 -0.38 -33.27 12.50
C LEU A 18 0.91 -33.11 11.69
N GLU A 19 2.07 -33.36 12.30
CA GLU A 19 3.37 -33.35 11.63
C GLU A 19 3.39 -34.32 10.44
N ALA A 20 2.98 -35.57 10.64
CA ALA A 20 2.94 -36.56 9.58
C ALA A 20 2.03 -36.12 8.41
N LYS A 21 0.86 -35.56 8.72
CA LYS A 21 -0.09 -35.05 7.71
C LYS A 21 0.46 -33.87 6.92
N LEU A 22 1.02 -32.87 7.62
CA LEU A 22 1.53 -31.65 6.99
C LEU A 22 2.82 -31.89 6.20
N THR A 23 3.72 -32.73 6.72
CA THR A 23 4.97 -33.08 6.01
C THR A 23 4.69 -33.88 4.73
N ALA A 24 3.62 -34.70 4.72
CA ALA A 24 3.19 -35.41 3.51
C ALA A 24 2.69 -34.45 2.40
N GLU A 25 2.20 -33.28 2.76
CA GLU A 25 1.86 -32.18 1.85
C GLU A 25 3.03 -31.20 1.64
N TYR A 26 4.25 -31.62 1.98
CA TYR A 26 5.52 -30.91 1.80
C TYR A 26 5.70 -29.65 2.68
N PHE A 27 4.92 -29.45 3.74
CA PHE A 27 5.16 -28.32 4.66
C PHE A 27 6.40 -28.58 5.55
N ASP A 28 7.11 -27.50 5.91
CA ASP A 28 8.12 -27.52 6.97
C ASP A 28 7.41 -27.39 8.32
N VAL A 29 7.61 -28.33 9.25
CA VAL A 29 6.83 -28.39 10.49
C VAL A 29 7.75 -28.23 11.70
N ILE A 30 7.40 -27.27 12.56
CA ILE A 30 8.01 -27.08 13.89
C ILE A 30 6.95 -27.29 14.97
N GLN A 31 7.35 -27.76 16.15
CA GLN A 31 6.43 -28.20 17.20
C GLN A 31 6.69 -27.47 18.51
N ALA A 32 5.62 -27.07 19.20
CA ALA A 32 5.67 -26.61 20.58
C ALA A 32 4.70 -27.42 21.47
N PRO A 33 5.14 -27.92 22.63
CA PRO A 33 4.30 -28.69 23.53
C PRO A 33 3.44 -27.83 24.48
N ASP A 34 3.65 -26.51 24.51
CA ASP A 34 2.95 -25.59 25.41
C ASP A 34 2.96 -24.15 24.88
N GLY A 35 2.12 -23.31 25.49
CA GLY A 35 1.97 -21.90 25.13
C GLY A 35 3.24 -21.05 25.24
N PRO A 36 4.00 -21.08 26.35
CA PRO A 36 5.25 -20.35 26.47
C PRO A 36 6.27 -20.69 25.37
N THR A 37 6.47 -21.98 25.10
CA THR A 37 7.37 -22.45 24.04
C THR A 37 6.88 -21.99 22.67
N ALA A 38 5.57 -22.02 22.43
CA ALA A 38 4.99 -21.57 21.16
C ALA A 38 5.26 -20.07 20.89
N ILE A 39 5.19 -19.22 21.92
CA ILE A 39 5.46 -17.78 21.78
C ILE A 39 6.94 -17.55 21.43
N GLU A 40 7.86 -18.19 22.16
CA GLU A 40 9.30 -18.08 21.91
C GLU A 40 9.67 -18.55 20.49
N MET A 41 9.11 -19.68 20.07
CA MET A 41 9.32 -20.22 18.72
C MET A 41 8.71 -19.32 17.64
N ALA A 42 7.52 -18.74 17.87
CA ALA A 42 6.91 -17.83 16.89
C ALA A 42 7.76 -16.57 16.66
N GLN A 43 8.39 -16.04 17.71
CA GLN A 43 9.26 -14.86 17.62
C GLN A 43 10.58 -15.19 16.90
N SER A 44 11.22 -16.30 17.28
CA SER A 44 12.55 -16.69 16.79
C SER A 44 12.55 -17.32 15.40
N GLU A 45 11.59 -18.21 15.12
CA GLU A 45 11.53 -19.00 13.89
C GLU A 45 10.65 -18.39 12.80
N GLN A 46 9.85 -17.36 13.13
CA GLN A 46 8.96 -16.62 12.22
C GLN A 46 8.14 -17.56 11.29
N PRO A 47 7.29 -18.44 11.84
CA PRO A 47 6.50 -19.37 11.03
C PRO A 47 5.50 -18.63 10.12
N ASP A 48 5.14 -19.27 9.01
CA ASP A 48 4.15 -18.74 8.05
C ASP A 48 2.71 -18.89 8.55
N ILE A 49 2.47 -19.82 9.48
CA ILE A 49 1.16 -20.09 10.09
C ILE A 49 1.33 -20.89 11.40
N VAL A 50 0.44 -20.65 12.36
CA VAL A 50 0.35 -21.40 13.61
C VAL A 50 -0.95 -22.22 13.64
N LEU A 51 -0.86 -23.52 13.94
CA LEU A 51 -1.97 -24.37 14.32
C LEU A 51 -1.93 -24.56 15.84
N LEU A 52 -2.95 -24.09 16.54
CA LEU A 52 -2.90 -23.89 17.99
C LEU A 52 -4.04 -24.64 18.69
N ASP A 53 -3.72 -25.61 19.56
CA ASP A 53 -4.74 -26.15 20.46
C ASP A 53 -5.19 -25.09 21.46
N VAL A 54 -6.48 -25.11 21.75
CA VAL A 54 -7.09 -24.25 22.76
C VAL A 54 -6.89 -24.83 24.15
N MET A 55 -7.07 -26.14 24.30
CA MET A 55 -7.05 -26.79 25.61
C MET A 55 -5.64 -27.22 25.98
N MET A 56 -4.89 -26.34 26.64
CA MET A 56 -3.55 -26.64 27.14
C MET A 56 -3.42 -26.27 28.62
N PRO A 57 -2.63 -27.02 29.42
CA PRO A 57 -2.42 -26.71 30.82
C PRO A 57 -1.60 -25.43 31.02
N GLY A 58 -1.95 -24.65 32.03
CA GLY A 58 -1.29 -23.39 32.33
C GLY A 58 -1.80 -22.26 31.45
N MET A 59 -1.19 -22.08 30.28
CA MET A 59 -1.57 -21.05 29.30
C MET A 59 -2.41 -21.69 28.21
N ASP A 60 -3.68 -21.28 28.10
CA ASP A 60 -4.59 -21.79 27.08
C ASP A 60 -4.30 -21.17 25.70
N GLY A 61 -4.85 -21.77 24.63
CA GLY A 61 -4.63 -21.27 23.27
C GLY A 61 -5.26 -19.91 22.99
N TYR A 62 -6.27 -19.49 23.76
CA TYR A 62 -6.83 -18.14 23.62
C TYR A 62 -5.79 -17.10 24.08
N GLU A 63 -5.17 -17.33 25.24
CA GLU A 63 -4.14 -16.45 25.78
C GLU A 63 -2.88 -16.41 24.89
N VAL A 64 -2.45 -17.56 24.35
CA VAL A 64 -1.35 -17.61 23.37
C VAL A 64 -1.67 -16.79 22.13
N CYS A 65 -2.88 -16.95 21.57
CA CYS A 65 -3.33 -16.21 20.40
C CYS A 65 -3.32 -14.70 20.66
N GLU A 66 -3.89 -14.26 21.78
CA GLU A 66 -3.95 -12.84 22.15
C GLU A 66 -2.54 -12.24 22.26
N ARG A 67 -1.60 -12.93 22.94
CA ARG A 67 -0.22 -12.47 23.08
C ARG A 67 0.50 -12.36 21.73
N LEU A 68 0.37 -13.37 20.87
CA LEU A 68 0.97 -13.34 19.53
C LEU A 68 0.41 -12.20 18.68
N LYS A 69 -0.87 -11.86 18.84
CA LYS A 69 -1.53 -10.76 18.11
C LYS A 69 -1.21 -9.36 18.67
N GLN A 70 -0.66 -9.26 19.89
CA GLN A 70 -0.20 -8.01 20.49
C GLN A 70 1.26 -7.65 20.16
N LEU A 71 2.08 -8.63 19.75
CA LEU A 71 3.49 -8.42 19.46
C LEU A 71 3.72 -7.99 17.98
N PRO A 72 4.44 -6.89 17.69
CA PRO A 72 4.70 -6.43 16.31
C PRO A 72 5.45 -7.43 15.42
N GLU A 73 6.20 -8.33 16.05
CA GLU A 73 6.98 -9.37 15.38
C GLU A 73 6.13 -10.56 14.96
N THR A 74 4.95 -10.78 15.56
CA THR A 74 4.14 -11.99 15.32
C THR A 74 2.68 -11.70 14.97
N HIS A 75 2.19 -10.46 15.11
CA HIS A 75 0.76 -10.14 14.92
C HIS A 75 0.24 -10.45 13.52
N HIS A 76 1.13 -10.41 12.54
CA HIS A 76 0.88 -10.70 11.14
C HIS A 76 0.85 -12.20 10.81
N ILE A 77 1.26 -13.08 11.72
CA ILE A 77 1.25 -14.52 11.52
C ILE A 77 -0.19 -15.04 11.65
N PRO A 78 -0.74 -15.75 10.64
CA PRO A 78 -2.04 -16.38 10.74
C PRO A 78 -2.09 -17.45 11.83
N ILE A 79 -3.14 -17.46 12.64
CA ILE A 79 -3.37 -18.46 13.70
C ILE A 79 -4.67 -19.20 13.42
N VAL A 80 -4.61 -20.52 13.32
CA VAL A 80 -5.77 -21.41 13.23
C VAL A 80 -5.89 -22.18 14.52
N MET A 81 -7.00 -22.01 15.23
CA MET A 81 -7.27 -22.79 16.43
C MET A 81 -7.72 -24.21 16.07
N VAL A 82 -7.21 -25.21 16.76
CA VAL A 82 -7.48 -26.64 16.51
C VAL A 82 -7.87 -27.31 17.82
N THR A 83 -9.16 -27.50 18.09
CA THR A 83 -9.61 -27.97 19.40
C THR A 83 -10.76 -28.97 19.32
N ALA A 84 -10.95 -29.74 20.39
CA ALA A 84 -12.11 -30.60 20.55
C ALA A 84 -13.38 -29.83 20.96
N LEU A 85 -13.25 -28.55 21.30
CA LEU A 85 -14.40 -27.67 21.53
C LEU A 85 -15.16 -27.50 20.20
N ASP A 86 -16.45 -27.85 20.20
CA ASP A 86 -17.32 -27.80 19.02
C ASP A 86 -18.47 -26.80 19.18
N GLN A 87 -18.58 -26.16 20.35
CA GLN A 87 -19.61 -25.17 20.60
C GLN A 87 -19.32 -23.88 19.85
N GLN A 88 -20.39 -23.26 19.38
CA GLN A 88 -20.33 -22.01 18.64
C GLN A 88 -19.69 -20.87 19.46
N SER A 89 -19.92 -20.83 20.76
CA SER A 89 -19.31 -19.84 21.67
C SER A 89 -17.78 -19.93 21.68
N ASP A 90 -17.22 -21.13 21.56
CA ASP A 90 -15.77 -21.34 21.55
C ASP A 90 -15.14 -20.83 20.25
N ARG A 91 -15.83 -21.06 19.12
CA ARG A 91 -15.41 -20.50 17.81
C ARG A 91 -15.40 -18.99 17.81
N VAL A 92 -16.47 -18.38 18.31
CA VAL A 92 -16.59 -16.92 18.42
C VAL A 92 -15.50 -16.37 19.32
N LYS A 93 -15.28 -16.97 20.50
CA LYS A 93 -14.20 -16.58 21.41
C LYS A 93 -12.82 -16.68 20.75
N GLY A 94 -12.59 -17.72 19.97
CA GLY A 94 -11.33 -17.90 19.22
C GLY A 94 -11.07 -16.75 18.24
N LEU A 95 -12.07 -16.44 17.41
CA LEU A 95 -11.98 -15.32 16.47
C LEU A 95 -11.83 -13.97 17.18
N GLU A 96 -12.54 -13.76 18.29
CA GLU A 96 -12.45 -12.54 19.12
C GLU A 96 -11.08 -12.39 19.78
N SER A 97 -10.41 -13.49 20.13
CA SER A 97 -9.01 -13.49 20.62
C SER A 97 -7.98 -13.21 19.52
N GLY A 98 -8.43 -13.03 18.27
CA GLY A 98 -7.60 -12.69 17.12
C GLY A 98 -7.16 -13.87 16.26
N ALA A 99 -7.74 -15.07 16.48
CA ALA A 99 -7.51 -16.18 15.57
C ALA A 99 -8.09 -15.87 14.20
N ASP A 100 -7.41 -16.35 13.16
CA ASP A 100 -7.81 -16.13 11.79
C ASP A 100 -8.78 -17.20 11.28
N ASP A 101 -8.77 -18.38 11.90
CA ASP A 101 -9.79 -19.41 11.71
C ASP A 101 -9.79 -20.45 12.84
N PHE A 102 -10.72 -21.40 12.76
CA PHE A 102 -10.91 -22.49 13.71
C PHE A 102 -11.21 -23.81 13.00
N LEU A 103 -10.65 -24.90 13.52
CA LEU A 103 -10.92 -26.28 13.10
C LEU A 103 -11.30 -27.14 14.32
N THR A 104 -12.39 -27.89 14.18
CA THR A 104 -12.86 -28.82 15.22
C THR A 104 -12.23 -30.20 15.04
N LYS A 105 -11.77 -30.83 16.13
CA LYS A 105 -11.31 -32.23 16.17
C LYS A 105 -12.54 -33.17 16.16
N PRO A 106 -12.54 -34.30 15.41
CA PRO A 106 -11.47 -34.80 14.57
C PRO A 106 -11.32 -33.99 13.27
N ILE A 107 -10.06 -33.68 12.94
CA ILE A 107 -9.73 -32.76 11.86
C ILE A 107 -10.03 -33.42 10.51
N ASN A 108 -10.81 -32.73 9.67
CA ASN A 108 -10.98 -33.07 8.27
C ASN A 108 -9.75 -32.62 7.47
N ASP A 109 -9.01 -33.56 6.90
CA ASP A 109 -7.75 -33.30 6.18
C ASP A 109 -7.93 -32.35 5.00
N ILE A 110 -9.03 -32.49 4.27
CA ILE A 110 -9.36 -31.63 3.14
C ILE A 110 -9.54 -30.17 3.60
N ALA A 111 -10.30 -29.98 4.69
CA ALA A 111 -10.51 -28.65 5.26
C ALA A 111 -9.22 -28.04 5.84
N LEU A 112 -8.42 -28.85 6.53
CA LEU A 112 -7.13 -28.45 7.09
C LEU A 112 -6.19 -27.93 6.00
N PHE A 113 -5.97 -28.73 4.96
CA PHE A 113 -5.02 -28.34 3.91
C PHE A 113 -5.51 -27.15 3.10
N ALA A 114 -6.81 -27.10 2.76
CA ALA A 114 -7.37 -25.96 2.06
C ALA A 114 -7.22 -24.66 2.89
N ARG A 115 -7.42 -24.74 4.20
CA ARG A 115 -7.22 -23.60 5.11
C ARG A 115 -5.77 -23.15 5.19
N VAL A 116 -4.86 -24.10 5.44
CA VAL A 116 -3.41 -23.82 5.54
C VAL A 116 -2.91 -23.19 4.24
N LYS A 117 -3.23 -23.78 3.08
CA LYS A 117 -2.83 -23.25 1.76
C LYS A 117 -3.37 -21.84 1.52
N SER A 118 -4.64 -21.57 1.86
CA SER A 118 -5.24 -20.23 1.69
C SER A 118 -4.55 -19.18 2.58
N LEU A 119 -4.33 -19.50 3.86
CA LEU A 119 -3.72 -18.59 4.82
C LEU A 119 -2.24 -18.33 4.52
N VAL A 120 -1.48 -19.34 4.11
CA VAL A 120 -0.08 -19.20 3.67
C VAL A 120 0.02 -18.30 2.44
N ARG A 121 -0.89 -18.44 1.46
CA ARG A 121 -0.93 -17.55 0.30
C ARG A 121 -1.14 -16.09 0.71
N LEU A 122 -2.03 -15.85 1.68
CA LEU A 122 -2.28 -14.50 2.21
C LEU A 122 -1.07 -13.96 3.01
N LYS A 123 -0.40 -14.81 3.79
CA LYS A 123 0.84 -14.45 4.49
C LYS A 123 1.94 -14.03 3.52
N THR A 124 2.15 -14.80 2.45
CA THR A 124 3.15 -14.49 1.42
C THR A 124 2.95 -13.08 0.83
N LEU A 125 1.71 -12.72 0.49
CA LEU A 125 1.39 -11.38 -0.01
C LEU A 125 1.66 -10.29 1.03
N THR A 126 1.33 -10.57 2.30
CA THR A 126 1.53 -9.63 3.41
C THR A 126 3.02 -9.40 3.68
N ASP A 127 3.83 -10.45 3.63
CA ASP A 127 5.28 -10.37 3.81
C ASP A 127 5.95 -9.61 2.68
N GLU A 128 5.51 -9.80 1.45
CA GLU A 128 6.01 -9.04 0.30
C GLU A 128 5.77 -7.53 0.49
N LEU A 129 4.57 -7.15 0.95
CA LEU A 129 4.25 -5.75 1.25
C LEU A 129 5.08 -5.20 2.42
N ARG A 130 5.25 -5.97 3.49
CA ARG A 130 6.12 -5.59 4.63
C ARG A 130 7.57 -5.40 4.22
N MET A 131 8.10 -6.29 3.37
CA MET A 131 9.46 -6.15 2.84
C MET A 131 9.62 -4.88 2.00
N ARG A 132 8.65 -4.60 1.12
CA ARG A 132 8.64 -3.38 0.29
C ARG A 132 8.59 -2.12 1.16
N GLU A 133 7.69 -2.08 2.14
CA GLU A 133 7.60 -0.96 3.10
C GLU A 133 8.93 -0.74 3.83
N SER A 134 9.52 -1.81 4.39
CA SER A 134 10.79 -1.71 5.11
C SER A 134 11.94 -1.18 4.23
N THR A 135 11.92 -1.53 2.94
CA THR A 135 12.89 -1.03 1.95
C THR A 135 12.62 0.45 1.65
N GLY A 136 11.35 0.82 1.47
CA GLY A 136 10.92 2.20 1.29
C GLY A 136 11.33 3.11 2.45
N GLN A 137 11.15 2.66 3.69
CA GLN A 137 11.58 3.39 4.89
C GLN A 137 13.09 3.63 4.92
N ARG A 138 13.91 2.61 4.58
CA ARG A 138 15.37 2.76 4.48
C ARG A 138 15.80 3.75 3.39
N ILE A 139 15.07 3.78 2.27
CA ILE A 139 15.36 4.68 1.15
C ILE A 139 14.88 6.12 1.45
N GLY A 140 13.75 6.27 2.14
CA GLY A 140 13.13 7.55 2.49
C GLY A 140 13.72 8.24 3.72
N GLY A 141 14.46 7.52 4.58
CA GLY A 141 15.17 8.11 5.72
C GLY A 141 14.27 8.59 6.87
N ILE A 142 13.12 7.96 7.07
CA ILE A 142 12.11 8.38 8.08
C ILE A 142 11.95 7.29 9.16
N ASP A 143 11.89 7.73 10.42
CA ASP A 143 11.47 6.94 11.58
C ASP A 143 9.96 6.66 11.53
N SER A 144 9.60 5.42 11.86
CA SER A 144 8.27 4.82 11.79
C SER A 144 7.13 5.81 12.06
N ALA A 145 6.26 6.02 11.07
CA ALA A 145 4.92 6.51 11.34
C ALA A 145 4.27 5.58 12.38
N THR A 146 3.59 6.16 13.36
CA THR A 146 2.87 5.41 14.39
C THR A 146 1.99 4.35 13.74
N ASN A 147 2.28 3.09 14.03
CA ASN A 147 1.43 1.95 13.67
C ASN A 147 0.14 2.02 14.50
N ASP A 148 -0.71 3.01 14.23
CA ASP A 148 -2.08 2.96 14.71
C ASP A 148 -2.72 1.74 14.03
N LEU A 149 -3.07 0.76 14.84
CA LEU A 149 -3.86 -0.39 14.40
C LEU A 149 -5.13 0.16 13.75
N PRO A 150 -5.47 -0.28 12.53
CA PRO A 150 -6.68 0.19 11.86
C PRO A 150 -7.89 0.01 12.77
N SER A 151 -8.81 0.98 12.78
CA SER A 151 -10.10 0.85 13.46
C SER A 151 -10.74 -0.50 13.10
N ASP A 152 -11.26 -1.21 14.10
CA ASP A 152 -11.94 -2.49 13.90
C ASP A 152 -13.40 -2.34 13.42
N MET A 153 -13.91 -1.10 13.32
CA MET A 153 -15.32 -0.81 13.05
C MET A 153 -15.55 -0.23 11.65
N GLY A 154 -16.74 -0.46 11.08
CA GLY A 154 -17.10 0.04 9.75
C GLY A 154 -16.59 -0.85 8.62
N GLY A 155 -17.04 -0.61 7.39
CA GLY A 155 -16.58 -1.30 6.18
C GLY A 155 -17.70 -1.38 5.14
N ARG A 156 -17.35 -1.24 3.85
CA ARG A 156 -18.30 -1.42 2.75
C ARG A 156 -18.37 -2.89 2.34
N CYS A 157 -19.46 -3.55 2.69
CA CYS A 157 -19.70 -4.95 2.41
C CYS A 157 -20.66 -5.11 1.23
N LEU A 158 -20.31 -5.95 0.26
CA LEU A 158 -21.20 -6.32 -0.84
C LEU A 158 -21.70 -7.76 -0.64
N VAL A 159 -23.00 -7.98 -0.68
CA VAL A 159 -23.62 -9.30 -0.47
C VAL A 159 -24.23 -9.82 -1.77
N VAL A 160 -23.87 -11.05 -2.13
CA VAL A 160 -24.36 -11.78 -3.30
C VAL A 160 -25.04 -13.07 -2.84
N ASP A 161 -26.37 -13.03 -2.79
CA ASP A 161 -27.22 -14.15 -2.41
C ASP A 161 -28.57 -14.01 -3.14
N ASP A 162 -29.04 -15.07 -3.78
CA ASP A 162 -30.31 -15.08 -4.50
C ASP A 162 -31.49 -15.53 -3.61
N ARG A 163 -31.20 -15.96 -2.37
CA ARG A 163 -32.23 -16.33 -1.40
C ARG A 163 -32.65 -15.11 -0.60
N GLU A 164 -33.73 -14.49 -1.04
CA GLU A 164 -34.30 -13.26 -0.45
C GLU A 164 -34.34 -13.26 1.09
N ARG A 165 -34.89 -14.31 1.73
CA ARG A 165 -34.97 -14.38 3.20
C ARG A 165 -33.60 -14.38 3.88
N GLN A 166 -32.62 -15.08 3.29
CA GLN A 166 -31.28 -15.16 3.86
C GLN A 166 -30.53 -13.85 3.62
N ARG A 167 -30.66 -13.28 2.42
CA ARG A 167 -30.12 -11.98 2.06
C ARG A 167 -30.60 -10.87 3.00
N VAL A 168 -31.91 -10.77 3.24
CA VAL A 168 -32.48 -9.78 4.19
C VAL A 168 -31.88 -9.98 5.58
N ARG A 169 -31.83 -11.22 6.07
CA ARG A 169 -31.25 -11.53 7.39
C ARG A 169 -29.75 -11.19 7.48
N LEU A 170 -28.98 -11.45 6.43
CA LEU A 170 -27.55 -11.09 6.36
C LEU A 170 -27.37 -9.57 6.35
N CYS A 171 -28.16 -8.85 5.56
CA CYS A 171 -28.12 -7.40 5.54
C CYS A 171 -28.46 -6.82 6.91
N GLU A 172 -29.51 -7.31 7.59
CA GLU A 172 -29.88 -6.88 8.94
C GLU A 172 -28.73 -7.11 9.94
N MET A 173 -28.06 -8.26 9.89
CA MET A 173 -26.93 -8.55 10.76
C MET A 173 -25.73 -7.63 10.50
N LEU A 174 -25.37 -7.41 9.23
CA LEU A 174 -24.19 -6.64 8.85
C LEU A 174 -24.39 -5.13 8.98
N SER A 175 -25.60 -4.63 8.74
CA SER A 175 -25.91 -3.19 8.74
C SER A 175 -25.77 -2.52 10.11
N GLU A 176 -25.66 -3.30 11.18
CA GLU A 176 -25.40 -2.78 12.53
C GLU A 176 -24.00 -2.14 12.65
N GLN A 177 -23.02 -2.59 11.86
CA GLN A 177 -21.62 -2.14 11.96
C GLN A 177 -20.96 -1.81 10.62
N HIS A 178 -21.61 -2.14 9.50
CA HIS A 178 -21.05 -2.03 8.16
C HIS A 178 -22.05 -1.38 7.20
N GLU A 179 -21.54 -0.72 6.17
CA GLU A 179 -22.35 -0.26 5.04
C GLU A 179 -22.57 -1.44 4.10
N VAL A 180 -23.82 -1.85 3.88
CA VAL A 180 -24.14 -3.06 3.12
C VAL A 180 -24.80 -2.71 1.81
N THR A 181 -24.18 -3.15 0.71
CA THR A 181 -24.79 -3.16 -0.62
C THR A 181 -25.15 -4.59 -1.01
N VAL A 182 -26.19 -4.74 -1.82
CA VAL A 182 -26.62 -6.03 -2.36
C VAL A 182 -26.43 -6.00 -3.88
N ALA A 183 -25.88 -7.08 -4.44
CA ALA A 183 -25.93 -7.33 -5.86
C ALA A 183 -27.05 -8.32 -6.19
N GLU A 184 -27.90 -7.98 -7.16
CA GLU A 184 -29.05 -8.81 -7.55
C GLU A 184 -28.73 -9.83 -8.64
N SER A 185 -27.62 -9.65 -9.36
CA SER A 185 -27.15 -10.54 -10.42
C SER A 185 -25.63 -10.46 -10.59
N SER A 186 -25.04 -11.37 -11.36
CA SER A 186 -23.63 -11.34 -11.77
C SER A 186 -23.27 -10.05 -12.51
N ALA A 187 -24.15 -9.55 -13.37
CA ALA A 187 -23.91 -8.30 -14.10
C ALA A 187 -23.89 -7.10 -13.14
N ASP A 188 -24.88 -7.02 -12.25
CA ASP A 188 -24.95 -5.97 -11.21
C ASP A 188 -23.75 -6.04 -10.24
N LEU A 189 -23.32 -7.25 -9.88
CA LEU A 189 -22.08 -7.46 -9.10
C LEU A 189 -20.88 -6.85 -9.82
N MET A 190 -20.67 -7.21 -11.10
CA MET A 190 -19.50 -6.77 -11.87
C MET A 190 -19.50 -5.27 -12.10
N ASP A 191 -20.66 -4.67 -12.38
CA ASP A 191 -20.80 -3.23 -12.56
C ASP A 191 -20.44 -2.49 -11.27
N ARG A 192 -20.99 -2.94 -10.13
CA ARG A 192 -20.72 -2.33 -8.81
C ARG A 192 -19.26 -2.42 -8.39
N VAL A 193 -18.65 -3.58 -8.53
CA VAL A 193 -17.24 -3.76 -8.11
C VAL A 193 -16.25 -3.09 -9.07
N ALA A 194 -16.71 -2.64 -10.25
CA ALA A 194 -15.95 -1.82 -11.17
C ALA A 194 -16.13 -0.32 -10.93
N SER A 195 -17.31 0.12 -10.46
CA SER A 195 -17.62 1.53 -10.17
C SER A 195 -17.24 1.95 -8.75
N ASP A 196 -17.37 1.04 -7.79
CA ASP A 196 -17.27 1.31 -6.37
C ASP A 196 -16.26 0.38 -5.70
N ASP A 197 -15.60 0.92 -4.68
CA ASP A 197 -14.68 0.17 -3.83
C ASP A 197 -15.45 -0.54 -2.70
N TYR A 198 -15.19 -1.83 -2.53
CA TYR A 198 -15.75 -2.64 -1.43
C TYR A 198 -14.64 -3.22 -0.57
N ASP A 199 -14.87 -3.27 0.73
CA ASP A 199 -13.92 -3.79 1.72
C ASP A 199 -14.04 -5.30 1.93
N LEU A 200 -15.23 -5.86 1.67
CA LEU A 200 -15.51 -7.28 1.80
C LEU A 200 -16.65 -7.66 0.86
N VAL A 201 -16.54 -8.81 0.20
CA VAL A 201 -17.64 -9.38 -0.59
C VAL A 201 -18.04 -10.73 -0.02
N LEU A 202 -19.34 -10.89 0.26
CA LEU A 202 -19.94 -12.13 0.71
C LEU A 202 -20.64 -12.79 -0.47
N ILE A 203 -20.24 -14.01 -0.83
CA ILE A 203 -20.77 -14.71 -2.02
C ILE A 203 -21.30 -16.08 -1.62
N SER A 204 -22.56 -16.36 -1.90
CA SER A 204 -23.09 -17.73 -1.82
C SER A 204 -22.47 -18.60 -2.92
N LEU A 205 -21.92 -19.77 -2.57
CA LEU A 205 -21.49 -20.77 -3.57
C LEU A 205 -22.66 -21.57 -4.13
N SER A 206 -23.83 -21.49 -3.49
CA SER A 206 -25.03 -22.26 -3.83
C SER A 206 -26.18 -21.34 -4.26
N LEU A 207 -25.89 -20.47 -5.23
CA LEU A 207 -26.86 -19.69 -5.97
C LEU A 207 -27.68 -20.61 -6.90
N LYS A 208 -28.95 -20.31 -7.12
CA LYS A 208 -29.88 -21.06 -7.97
C LYS A 208 -29.73 -20.71 -9.44
N GLU A 209 -29.55 -19.43 -9.75
CA GLU A 209 -29.53 -18.92 -11.12
C GLU A 209 -28.11 -18.76 -11.68
N GLU A 210 -27.11 -18.70 -10.80
CA GLU A 210 -25.72 -18.43 -11.15
C GLU A 210 -24.75 -19.40 -10.44
N ASP A 211 -23.49 -19.40 -10.86
CA ASP A 211 -22.43 -20.18 -10.21
C ASP A 211 -21.54 -19.26 -9.37
N GLY A 212 -21.64 -19.37 -8.04
CA GLY A 212 -20.85 -18.57 -7.11
C GLY A 212 -19.33 -18.76 -7.26
N LEU A 213 -18.87 -19.95 -7.66
CA LEU A 213 -17.44 -20.17 -7.92
C LEU A 213 -16.97 -19.35 -9.12
N ARG A 214 -17.79 -19.27 -10.17
CA ARG A 214 -17.49 -18.46 -11.35
C ARG A 214 -17.37 -16.97 -10.99
N LEU A 215 -18.25 -16.47 -10.13
CA LEU A 215 -18.17 -15.08 -9.63
C LEU A 215 -16.87 -14.81 -8.89
N CYS A 216 -16.48 -15.72 -7.99
CA CYS A 216 -15.19 -15.65 -7.30
C CYS A 216 -14.02 -15.60 -8.30
N SER A 217 -14.05 -16.45 -9.33
CA SER A 217 -13.04 -16.46 -10.39
C SER A 217 -12.92 -15.13 -11.12
N GLN A 218 -14.06 -14.55 -11.49
CA GLN A 218 -14.11 -13.32 -12.26
C GLN A 218 -13.60 -12.14 -11.44
N MET A 219 -13.99 -12.02 -10.17
CA MET A 219 -13.42 -11.03 -9.26
C MET A 219 -11.90 -11.18 -9.12
N ARG A 220 -11.40 -12.42 -9.02
CA ARG A 220 -9.95 -12.66 -8.94
C ARG A 220 -9.20 -12.35 -10.22
N SER A 221 -9.89 -12.26 -11.37
CA SER A 221 -9.28 -11.93 -12.67
C SER A 221 -9.19 -10.42 -12.95
N LEU A 222 -9.98 -9.59 -12.26
CA LEU A 222 -10.03 -8.15 -12.46
C LEU A 222 -9.08 -7.42 -11.51
N ASP A 223 -8.27 -6.49 -12.01
CA ASP A 223 -7.25 -5.81 -11.20
C ASP A 223 -7.83 -5.03 -10.02
N ALA A 224 -8.97 -4.37 -10.22
CA ALA A 224 -9.65 -3.58 -9.19
C ALA A 224 -10.13 -4.43 -7.99
N THR A 225 -10.47 -5.71 -8.23
CA THR A 225 -11.14 -6.55 -7.22
C THR A 225 -10.35 -7.79 -6.84
N ARG A 226 -9.22 -8.03 -7.50
CA ARG A 226 -8.32 -9.18 -7.28
C ARG A 226 -7.92 -9.34 -5.82
N GLN A 227 -7.73 -8.23 -5.11
CA GLN A 227 -7.31 -8.21 -3.71
C GLN A 227 -8.47 -8.04 -2.72
N THR A 228 -9.70 -7.78 -3.20
CA THR A 228 -10.85 -7.62 -2.32
C THR A 228 -11.16 -8.95 -1.62
N PRO A 229 -11.24 -8.99 -0.28
CA PRO A 229 -11.56 -10.21 0.44
C PRO A 229 -12.91 -10.77 0.03
N ILE A 230 -12.97 -12.09 -0.18
CA ILE A 230 -14.21 -12.82 -0.46
C ILE A 230 -14.46 -13.79 0.71
N LEU A 231 -15.64 -13.67 1.32
CA LEU A 231 -16.18 -14.59 2.32
C LEU A 231 -17.27 -15.44 1.67
N ALA A 232 -16.97 -16.71 1.39
CA ALA A 232 -17.91 -17.60 0.72
C ALA A 232 -18.95 -18.17 1.70
N MET A 233 -20.20 -18.28 1.30
CA MET A 233 -21.22 -19.00 2.07
C MET A 233 -21.46 -20.37 1.44
N VAL A 234 -21.37 -21.42 2.26
CA VAL A 234 -21.38 -22.82 1.81
C VAL A 234 -22.46 -23.60 2.53
N GLU A 235 -23.13 -24.50 1.82
CA GLU A 235 -24.11 -25.43 2.42
C GLU A 235 -23.40 -26.60 3.11
N GLU A 236 -24.05 -27.16 4.13
CA GLU A 236 -23.53 -28.35 4.80
C GLU A 236 -23.42 -29.52 3.80
N GLY A 237 -22.24 -30.16 3.77
CA GLY A 237 -21.94 -31.27 2.86
C GLY A 237 -21.29 -30.88 1.53
N ASP A 238 -21.19 -29.59 1.17
CA ASP A 238 -20.61 -29.14 -0.10
C ASP A 238 -19.11 -28.77 0.01
N MET A 239 -18.34 -29.65 0.65
CA MET A 239 -16.92 -29.40 0.92
C MET A 239 -16.07 -29.32 -0.35
N ASP A 240 -16.44 -30.05 -1.41
CA ASP A 240 -15.72 -30.01 -2.68
C ASP A 240 -15.81 -28.63 -3.35
N ARG A 241 -16.95 -27.94 -3.24
CA ARG A 241 -17.05 -26.54 -3.71
C ARG A 241 -16.23 -25.60 -2.84
N LEU A 242 -16.23 -25.78 -1.52
CA LEU A 242 -15.41 -24.98 -0.62
C LEU A 242 -13.92 -25.06 -0.98
N VAL A 243 -13.39 -26.27 -1.18
CA VAL A 243 -11.99 -26.48 -1.57
C VAL A 243 -11.65 -25.72 -2.85
N ARG A 244 -12.49 -25.87 -3.88
CA ARG A 244 -12.32 -25.13 -5.14
C ARG A 244 -12.36 -23.62 -4.92
N ALA A 245 -13.27 -23.11 -4.09
CA ALA A 245 -13.35 -21.69 -3.77
C ALA A 245 -12.04 -21.18 -3.12
N LEU A 246 -11.52 -21.92 -2.13
CA LEU A 246 -10.26 -21.57 -1.45
C LEU A 246 -9.08 -21.59 -2.44
N ASP A 247 -8.97 -22.62 -3.28
CA ASP A 247 -7.96 -22.70 -4.34
C ASP A 247 -8.04 -21.48 -5.27
N MET A 248 -9.25 -21.06 -5.63
CA MET A 248 -9.51 -19.93 -6.53
C MET A 248 -9.23 -18.54 -5.95
N GLY A 249 -8.99 -18.41 -4.64
CA GLY A 249 -8.71 -17.09 -4.05
C GLY A 249 -9.68 -16.64 -2.96
N VAL A 250 -10.69 -17.44 -2.61
CA VAL A 250 -11.58 -17.09 -1.50
C VAL A 250 -10.78 -17.06 -0.19
N ASN A 251 -11.00 -16.03 0.60
CA ASN A 251 -10.21 -15.78 1.80
C ASN A 251 -10.69 -16.63 2.95
N ASP A 252 -12.01 -16.75 3.08
CA ASP A 252 -12.66 -17.46 4.16
C ASP A 252 -14.07 -17.92 3.79
N TYR A 253 -14.71 -18.70 4.66
CA TYR A 253 -16.07 -19.17 4.44
C TYR A 253 -16.94 -19.16 5.70
N LEU A 254 -18.24 -19.21 5.48
CA LEU A 254 -19.30 -19.41 6.47
C LEU A 254 -20.14 -20.63 6.07
N MET A 255 -20.34 -21.54 7.01
CA MET A 255 -21.29 -22.64 6.82
C MET A 255 -22.71 -22.14 7.07
N ARG A 256 -23.67 -22.70 6.33
CA ARG A 256 -25.10 -22.47 6.57
C ARG A 256 -25.65 -23.47 7.60
N PRO A 257 -26.59 -23.05 8.48
CA PRO A 257 -27.15 -21.71 8.60
C PRO A 257 -26.16 -20.67 9.15
N VAL A 258 -26.16 -19.47 8.56
CA VAL A 258 -25.25 -18.39 8.99
C VAL A 258 -25.70 -17.82 10.32
N GLU A 259 -24.76 -17.76 11.24
CA GLU A 259 -24.96 -17.26 12.59
C GLU A 259 -24.34 -15.88 12.79
N ARG A 260 -25.02 -15.03 13.56
CA ARG A 260 -24.66 -13.62 13.73
C ARG A 260 -23.24 -13.44 14.26
N ASN A 261 -22.92 -14.07 15.40
CA ASN A 261 -21.64 -13.84 16.06
C ASN A 261 -20.46 -14.34 15.22
N GLU A 262 -20.62 -15.47 14.51
CA GLU A 262 -19.60 -15.99 13.61
C GLU A 262 -19.42 -15.09 12.38
N LEU A 263 -20.52 -14.65 11.76
CA LEU A 263 -20.51 -13.70 10.65
C LEU A 263 -19.74 -12.43 11.02
N MET A 264 -20.08 -11.80 12.14
CA MET A 264 -19.43 -10.57 12.58
C MET A 264 -17.94 -10.77 12.87
N ALA A 265 -17.57 -11.89 13.50
CA ALA A 265 -16.18 -12.19 13.80
C ALA A 265 -15.33 -12.44 12.54
N ARG A 266 -15.87 -13.18 11.56
CA ARG A 266 -15.19 -13.40 10.27
C ARG A 266 -15.10 -12.12 9.45
N CYS A 267 -16.17 -11.32 9.39
CA CYS A 267 -16.15 -10.02 8.74
C CYS A 267 -15.07 -9.11 9.33
N ARG A 268 -15.02 -8.98 10.67
CA ARG A 268 -13.98 -8.20 11.36
C ARG A 268 -12.57 -8.67 11.02
N THR A 269 -12.35 -9.98 10.98
CA THR A 269 -11.05 -10.57 10.60
C THR A 269 -10.65 -10.20 9.17
N GLN A 270 -11.57 -10.33 8.20
CA GLN A 270 -11.29 -9.98 6.81
C GLN A 270 -11.05 -8.47 6.61
N LEU A 271 -11.85 -7.63 7.27
CA LEU A 271 -11.71 -6.17 7.20
C LEU A 271 -10.40 -5.69 7.83
N ARG A 272 -10.03 -6.22 9.01
CA ARG A 272 -8.76 -5.92 9.67
C ARG A 272 -7.57 -6.29 8.78
N ARG A 273 -7.62 -7.45 8.13
CA ARG A 273 -6.59 -7.89 7.18
C ARG A 273 -6.48 -6.98 5.97
N LYS A 274 -7.62 -6.63 5.33
CA LYS A 274 -7.62 -5.70 4.19
C LYS A 274 -7.01 -4.35 4.58
N ARG A 275 -7.46 -3.77 5.69
CA ARG A 275 -6.95 -2.48 6.17
C ARG A 275 -5.45 -2.50 6.42
N TYR A 276 -4.94 -3.57 7.01
CA TYR A 276 -3.50 -3.72 7.21
C TYR A 276 -2.74 -3.78 5.87
N GLN A 277 -3.26 -4.52 4.88
CA GLN A 277 -2.64 -4.58 3.55
C GLN A 277 -2.68 -3.22 2.82
N ASP A 278 -3.79 -2.49 2.91
CA ASP A 278 -3.94 -1.18 2.30
C ASP A 278 -3.03 -0.15 2.99
N GLN A 279 -2.92 -0.19 4.32
CA GLN A 279 -1.97 0.64 5.08
C GLN A 279 -0.52 0.38 4.65
N LEU A 280 -0.11 -0.87 4.47
CA LEU A 280 1.24 -1.20 3.99
C LEU A 280 1.49 -0.64 2.57
N LYS A 281 0.50 -0.76 1.67
CA LYS A 281 0.61 -0.21 0.31
C LYS A 281 0.71 1.31 0.32
N ASP A 282 -0.13 1.98 1.10
CA ASP A 282 -0.14 3.44 1.22
C ASP A 282 1.16 3.94 1.83
N ASN A 283 1.66 3.30 2.89
CA ASN A 283 2.95 3.64 3.51
C ASN A 283 4.10 3.48 2.52
N PHE A 284 4.10 2.40 1.73
CA PHE A 284 5.10 2.19 0.70
C PHE A 284 5.02 3.26 -0.39
N GLN A 285 3.82 3.57 -0.89
CA GLN A 285 3.59 4.59 -1.92
C GLN A 285 4.04 5.97 -1.44
N ARG A 286 3.66 6.37 -0.21
CA ARG A 286 4.12 7.63 0.41
C ARG A 286 5.64 7.65 0.57
N SER A 287 6.24 6.52 0.97
CA SER A 287 7.70 6.43 1.10
C SER A 287 8.42 6.60 -0.24
N LEU A 288 7.84 6.08 -1.33
CA LEU A 288 8.36 6.31 -2.68
C LEU A 288 8.19 7.77 -3.12
N GLU A 289 7.02 8.35 -2.89
CA GLU A 289 6.76 9.76 -3.22
C GLU A 289 7.75 10.68 -2.48
N MET A 290 7.89 10.53 -1.16
CA MET A 290 8.85 11.30 -0.36
C MET A 290 10.31 11.06 -0.76
N ALA A 291 10.65 9.87 -1.29
CA ALA A 291 12.00 9.59 -1.77
C ALA A 291 12.36 10.38 -3.04
N PHE A 292 11.36 10.81 -3.82
CA PHE A 292 11.57 11.45 -5.12
C PHE A 292 11.07 12.90 -5.21
N THR A 293 10.10 13.31 -4.42
CA THR A 293 9.48 14.64 -4.49
C THR A 293 9.78 15.51 -3.27
N ASP A 294 9.71 16.83 -3.46
CA ASP A 294 9.77 17.86 -2.43
C ASP A 294 8.37 18.01 -1.80
N SER A 295 8.29 17.87 -0.49
CA SER A 295 7.02 17.82 0.25
C SER A 295 6.20 19.11 0.20
N LEU A 296 6.84 20.25 -0.07
CA LEU A 296 6.14 21.53 -0.15
C LEU A 296 5.57 21.79 -1.54
N THR A 297 6.37 21.57 -2.59
CA THR A 297 6.02 21.99 -3.96
C THR A 297 5.49 20.86 -4.84
N GLY A 298 5.68 19.60 -4.45
CA GLY A 298 5.33 18.43 -5.26
C GLY A 298 6.25 18.19 -6.47
N LEU A 299 7.23 19.07 -6.71
CA LEU A 299 8.28 18.86 -7.72
C LEU A 299 9.25 17.77 -7.27
N TYR A 300 10.12 17.31 -8.15
CA TYR A 300 11.17 16.38 -7.75
C TYR A 300 12.16 17.02 -6.76
N ASN A 301 12.68 16.22 -5.83
CA ASN A 301 13.66 16.67 -4.86
C ASN A 301 15.08 16.68 -5.44
N ARG A 302 15.98 17.37 -4.73
CA ARG A 302 17.41 17.46 -5.09
C ARG A 302 18.07 16.10 -5.30
N ARG A 303 17.74 15.09 -4.47
CA ARG A 303 18.38 13.77 -4.54
C ARG A 303 18.05 13.06 -5.85
N TYR A 304 16.78 13.09 -6.24
CA TYR A 304 16.34 12.53 -7.51
C TYR A 304 16.98 13.26 -8.70
N MET A 305 17.01 14.59 -8.65
CA MET A 305 17.63 15.44 -9.68
C MET A 305 19.08 15.05 -9.95
N THR A 306 19.93 15.00 -8.91
CA THR A 306 21.37 14.73 -9.09
C THR A 306 21.63 13.37 -9.72
N ASN A 307 20.92 12.34 -9.28
CA ASN A 307 21.08 11.00 -9.83
C ASN A 307 20.59 10.93 -11.28
N HIS A 308 19.43 11.52 -11.56
CA HIS A 308 18.84 11.45 -12.90
C HIS A 308 19.60 12.30 -13.93
N LEU A 309 20.08 13.48 -13.52
CA LEU A 309 20.92 14.33 -14.38
C LEU A 309 22.19 13.61 -14.82
N THR A 310 22.81 12.83 -13.92
CA THR A 310 24.02 12.04 -14.26
C THR A 310 23.71 11.04 -15.37
N THR A 311 22.60 10.32 -15.27
CA THR A 311 22.14 9.39 -16.32
C THR A 311 21.83 10.11 -17.63
N LEU A 312 21.13 11.25 -17.60
CA LEU A 312 20.80 12.02 -18.81
C LEU A 312 22.06 12.54 -19.51
N VAL A 313 23.07 12.95 -18.76
CA VAL A 313 24.35 13.41 -19.34
C VAL A 313 25.10 12.25 -19.99
N GLU A 314 25.14 11.08 -19.34
CA GLU A 314 25.73 9.87 -19.91
C GLU A 314 25.02 9.44 -21.21
N GLU A 315 23.69 9.41 -21.22
CA GLU A 315 22.90 9.08 -22.41
C GLU A 315 23.11 10.10 -23.55
N GLY A 316 23.17 11.38 -23.21
CA GLY A 316 23.44 12.46 -24.15
C GLY A 316 24.83 12.36 -24.78
N ALA A 317 25.85 12.00 -24.00
CA ALA A 317 27.21 11.82 -24.50
C ALA A 317 27.32 10.68 -25.52
N HIS A 318 26.53 9.61 -25.36
CA HIS A 318 26.48 8.49 -26.29
C HIS A 318 25.63 8.77 -27.53
N SER A 319 24.49 9.44 -27.37
CA SER A 319 23.51 9.65 -28.43
C SER A 319 23.75 10.93 -29.24
N GLY A 320 24.50 11.89 -28.70
CA GLY A 320 24.71 13.22 -29.26
C GLY A 320 23.46 14.11 -29.21
N LYS A 321 22.39 13.69 -28.53
CA LYS A 321 21.14 14.46 -28.44
C LYS A 321 21.31 15.69 -27.53
N PRO A 322 20.70 16.84 -27.87
CA PRO A 322 20.87 18.05 -27.09
C PRO A 322 20.21 17.93 -25.70
N LEU A 323 20.87 18.44 -24.67
CA LEU A 323 20.38 18.49 -23.30
C LEU A 323 20.56 19.91 -22.79
N SER A 324 19.52 20.51 -22.21
CA SER A 324 19.59 21.84 -21.62
C SER A 324 19.14 21.83 -20.17
N LEU A 325 19.74 22.68 -19.36
CA LEU A 325 19.44 22.84 -17.94
C LEU A 325 19.26 24.32 -17.63
N MET A 326 18.24 24.64 -16.82
CA MET A 326 18.10 25.97 -16.23
C MET A 326 18.00 25.91 -14.71
N LEU A 327 18.71 26.80 -14.05
CA LEU A 327 18.61 27.11 -12.63
C LEU A 327 17.75 28.35 -12.44
N LEU A 328 16.81 28.30 -11.51
CA LEU A 328 15.88 29.37 -11.20
C LEU A 328 15.99 29.74 -9.74
N ASP A 329 15.97 31.03 -9.46
CA ASP A 329 15.98 31.57 -8.11
C ASP A 329 14.96 32.70 -7.98
N ILE A 330 14.12 32.59 -6.95
CA ILE A 330 13.08 33.58 -6.69
C ILE A 330 13.73 34.87 -6.17
N ASP A 331 13.54 35.96 -6.88
CA ASP A 331 14.15 37.24 -6.54
C ASP A 331 13.60 37.77 -5.21
N TYR A 332 14.51 38.12 -4.30
CA TYR A 332 14.19 38.72 -2.99
C TYR A 332 13.25 37.88 -2.11
N PHE A 333 13.26 36.55 -2.24
CA PHE A 333 12.36 35.68 -1.47
C PHE A 333 12.51 35.83 0.05
N LYS A 334 13.73 36.06 0.55
CA LYS A 334 13.93 36.42 1.96
C LYS A 334 13.09 37.64 2.40
N ALA A 335 13.00 38.68 1.57
CA ALA A 335 12.20 39.86 1.90
C ALA A 335 10.69 39.55 1.92
N VAL A 336 10.23 38.59 1.10
CA VAL A 336 8.86 38.08 1.16
C VAL A 336 8.60 37.43 2.50
N ASN A 337 9.49 36.54 2.96
CA ASN A 337 9.36 35.90 4.28
C ASN A 337 9.41 36.92 5.42
N ASP A 338 10.33 37.89 5.36
CA ASP A 338 10.50 38.90 6.40
C ASP A 338 9.29 39.85 6.48
N THR A 339 8.59 40.09 5.37
CA THR A 339 7.45 41.03 5.29
C THR A 339 6.11 40.34 5.55
N TYR A 340 5.90 39.14 4.99
CA TYR A 340 4.60 38.46 4.98
C TYR A 340 4.55 37.17 5.80
N GLY A 341 5.69 36.77 6.37
CA GLY A 341 5.83 35.55 7.17
C GLY A 341 6.11 34.30 6.34
N HIS A 342 6.62 33.26 7.00
CA HIS A 342 7.00 32.00 6.35
C HIS A 342 5.83 31.29 5.68
N SER A 343 4.62 31.34 6.26
CA SER A 343 3.43 30.74 5.63
C SER A 343 3.10 31.35 4.27
N ALA A 344 3.29 32.67 4.11
CA ALA A 344 3.09 33.32 2.82
C ALA A 344 4.20 32.95 1.83
N GLY A 345 5.45 32.82 2.29
CA GLY A 345 6.56 32.31 1.48
C GLY A 345 6.33 30.87 0.98
N ASP A 346 5.78 30.01 1.83
CA ASP A 346 5.42 28.63 1.47
C ASP A 346 4.37 28.59 0.35
N GLU A 347 3.36 29.46 0.41
CA GLU A 347 2.37 29.60 -0.67
C GLU A 347 2.98 30.14 -1.96
N VAL A 348 3.95 31.07 -1.87
CA VAL A 348 4.71 31.51 -3.06
C VAL A 348 5.48 30.34 -3.68
N LEU A 349 6.14 29.51 -2.87
CA LEU A 349 6.89 28.35 -3.35
C LEU A 349 5.98 27.30 -4.02
N LYS A 350 4.81 27.02 -3.44
CA LYS A 350 3.81 26.10 -4.01
C LYS A 350 3.32 26.58 -5.38
N GLU A 351 2.86 27.82 -5.45
CA GLU A 351 2.36 28.42 -6.69
C GLU A 351 3.49 28.52 -7.73
N PHE A 352 4.72 28.83 -7.30
CA PHE A 352 5.88 28.87 -8.19
C PHE A 352 6.17 27.49 -8.78
N GLY A 353 6.14 26.44 -7.95
CA GLY A 353 6.26 25.05 -8.40
C GLY A 353 5.18 24.66 -9.41
N SER A 354 3.92 25.00 -9.14
CA SER A 354 2.81 24.77 -10.08
C SER A 354 3.05 25.47 -11.42
N ARG A 355 3.51 26.73 -11.40
CA ARG A 355 3.79 27.48 -12.64
C ARG A 355 4.95 26.89 -13.43
N ILE A 356 5.97 26.33 -12.78
CA ILE A 356 7.02 25.58 -13.47
C ILE A 356 6.39 24.38 -14.18
N SER A 357 5.68 23.52 -13.44
CA SER A 357 5.06 22.30 -13.97
C SER A 357 4.13 22.57 -15.16
N ASP A 358 3.33 23.64 -15.10
CA ASP A 358 2.40 24.01 -16.18
C ASP A 358 3.10 24.51 -17.46
N ASN A 359 4.38 24.89 -17.37
CA ASN A 359 5.15 25.48 -18.47
C ASN A 359 6.27 24.58 -19.01
N VAL A 360 6.44 23.39 -18.45
CA VAL A 360 7.42 22.38 -18.88
C VAL A 360 6.69 21.12 -19.38
N ARG A 361 7.37 20.28 -20.14
CA ARG A 361 6.80 19.03 -20.68
C ARG A 361 6.82 17.95 -19.61
N GLY A 362 5.96 16.93 -19.74
CA GLY A 362 5.99 15.77 -18.81
C GLY A 362 7.28 14.96 -18.85
N ILE A 363 8.09 15.10 -19.91
CA ILE A 363 9.44 14.51 -20.01
C ILE A 363 10.53 15.39 -19.39
N ASP A 364 10.23 16.67 -19.14
CA ASP A 364 11.17 17.60 -18.52
C ASP A 364 11.18 17.35 -17.01
N LEU A 365 12.36 17.47 -16.42
CA LEU A 365 12.56 17.25 -14.99
C LEU A 365 12.51 18.60 -14.27
N ALA A 366 11.40 18.93 -13.62
CA ALA A 366 11.27 20.08 -12.73
C ALA A 366 11.57 19.69 -11.27
N CYS A 367 12.49 20.38 -10.64
CA CYS A 367 12.98 20.07 -9.30
C CYS A 367 13.08 21.30 -8.40
N ARG A 368 12.92 21.08 -7.09
CA ARG A 368 13.34 22.05 -6.07
C ARG A 368 14.63 21.57 -5.41
N LEU A 369 15.68 22.39 -5.46
CA LEU A 369 16.98 22.06 -4.87
C LEU A 369 17.00 22.30 -3.35
N GLY A 370 16.25 23.29 -2.90
CA GLY A 370 16.12 23.69 -1.50
C GLY A 370 15.90 25.20 -1.40
N GLY A 371 15.27 25.65 -0.31
CA GLY A 371 14.99 27.08 -0.12
C GLY A 371 14.15 27.65 -1.25
N GLU A 372 14.72 28.63 -1.96
CA GLU A 372 14.12 29.38 -3.08
C GLU A 372 14.66 28.98 -4.47
N GLU A 373 15.44 27.90 -4.54
CA GLU A 373 16.15 27.45 -5.75
C GLU A 373 15.47 26.25 -6.42
N PHE A 374 15.33 26.34 -7.74
CA PHE A 374 14.69 25.35 -8.59
C PHE A 374 15.55 25.01 -9.81
N VAL A 375 15.37 23.82 -10.36
CA VAL A 375 16.03 23.35 -11.59
C VAL A 375 14.99 22.82 -12.56
N VAL A 376 15.19 23.08 -13.84
CA VAL A 376 14.51 22.35 -14.91
C VAL A 376 15.56 21.75 -15.85
N VAL A 377 15.53 20.42 -16.00
CA VAL A 377 16.33 19.69 -16.99
C VAL A 377 15.44 19.31 -18.17
N MET A 378 15.87 19.64 -19.38
CA MET A 378 15.11 19.45 -20.61
C MET A 378 15.90 18.53 -21.56
N PRO A 379 15.60 17.23 -21.57
CA PRO A 379 16.13 16.30 -22.56
C PRO A 379 15.70 16.68 -23.98
N ASP A 380 16.49 16.29 -24.97
CA ASP A 380 16.22 16.51 -26.40
C ASP A 380 15.88 17.97 -26.74
N THR A 381 16.52 18.93 -26.05
CA THR A 381 16.24 20.37 -26.15
C THR A 381 17.51 21.18 -26.36
N GLU A 382 17.58 21.89 -27.48
CA GLU A 382 18.67 22.82 -27.81
C GLU A 382 18.60 24.11 -26.98
N ALA A 383 19.77 24.75 -26.78
CA ALA A 383 19.90 25.96 -25.97
C ALA A 383 18.97 27.09 -26.43
N GLU A 384 18.79 27.30 -27.74
CA GLU A 384 17.88 28.34 -28.27
C GLU A 384 16.41 28.10 -27.87
N THR A 385 15.96 26.85 -27.94
CA THR A 385 14.60 26.46 -27.51
C THR A 385 14.45 26.61 -26.00
N ALA A 386 15.49 26.22 -25.25
CA ALA A 386 15.51 26.33 -23.80
C ALA A 386 15.42 27.81 -23.34
N ILE A 387 16.07 28.74 -24.05
CA ILE A 387 15.97 30.19 -23.79
C ILE A 387 14.53 30.67 -23.95
N ALA A 388 13.84 30.25 -25.02
CA ALA A 388 12.44 30.61 -25.23
C ALA A 388 11.52 30.09 -24.11
N ILE A 389 11.77 28.88 -23.60
CA ILE A 389 11.04 28.31 -22.46
C ILE A 389 11.33 29.11 -21.19
N ALA A 390 12.61 29.44 -20.93
CA ALA A 390 13.01 30.23 -19.77
C ALA A 390 12.37 31.63 -19.77
N GLU A 391 12.36 32.34 -20.90
CA GLU A 391 11.74 33.66 -21.01
C GLU A 391 10.22 33.61 -20.85
N ARG A 392 9.58 32.55 -21.38
CA ARG A 392 8.15 32.31 -21.17
C ARG A 392 7.85 32.13 -19.68
N LEU A 393 8.62 31.28 -19.00
CA LEU A 393 8.43 31.01 -17.57
C LEU A 393 8.68 32.27 -16.73
N ARG A 394 9.76 33.02 -17.00
CA ARG A 394 10.05 34.30 -16.35
C ARG A 394 8.89 35.29 -16.49
N SER A 395 8.37 35.44 -17.71
CA SER A 395 7.25 36.35 -17.99
C SER A 395 5.97 35.92 -17.26
N ARG A 396 5.64 34.62 -17.27
CA ARG A 396 4.48 34.06 -16.54
C ARG A 396 4.57 34.26 -15.03
N VAL A 397 5.76 34.18 -14.46
CA VAL A 397 5.99 34.45 -13.04
C VAL A 397 5.72 35.93 -12.74
N ALA A 398 6.29 36.84 -13.54
CA ALA A 398 6.17 38.29 -13.33
C ALA A 398 4.78 38.87 -13.64
N GLU A 399 4.04 38.31 -14.61
CA GLU A 399 2.74 38.85 -15.07
C GLU A 399 1.60 38.67 -14.06
N ARG A 400 1.65 37.62 -13.24
CA ARG A 400 0.54 37.26 -12.36
C ARG A 400 1.01 37.27 -10.91
N ALA A 401 0.45 38.17 -10.11
CA ALA A 401 0.69 38.19 -8.67
C ALA A 401 0.30 36.85 -8.01
N PHE A 402 1.07 36.47 -6.99
CA PHE A 402 0.93 35.23 -6.24
C PHE A 402 -0.17 35.38 -5.18
N LYS A 403 -1.09 34.43 -5.14
CA LYS A 403 -2.17 34.38 -4.15
C LYS A 403 -1.68 33.60 -2.94
N THR A 404 -1.47 34.26 -1.81
CA THR A 404 -0.80 33.66 -0.63
C THR A 404 -1.72 33.50 0.58
N GLY A 405 -3.05 33.52 0.37
CA GLY A 405 -4.03 33.48 1.46
C GLY A 405 -4.13 34.75 2.31
N VAL A 406 -3.23 35.72 2.09
CA VAL A 406 -3.26 37.08 2.64
C VAL A 406 -4.15 37.97 1.76
N GLU A 407 -4.76 39.04 2.31
CA GLU A 407 -5.62 39.98 1.55
C GLU A 407 -4.93 40.65 0.35
N GLN A 408 -3.59 40.68 0.33
CA GLN A 408 -2.80 41.35 -0.70
C GLN A 408 -2.00 40.34 -1.52
N ALA A 409 -2.12 40.41 -2.85
CA ALA A 409 -1.35 39.58 -3.77
C ALA A 409 0.13 40.04 -3.81
N ILE A 410 1.05 39.08 -3.90
CA ILE A 410 2.50 39.35 -3.85
C ILE A 410 3.07 39.30 -5.27
N GLU A 411 3.76 40.36 -5.68
CA GLU A 411 4.51 40.38 -6.93
C GLU A 411 5.89 39.79 -6.72
N VAL A 412 6.24 38.80 -7.54
CA VAL A 412 7.48 38.04 -7.43
C VAL A 412 8.07 37.91 -8.82
N THR A 413 9.39 38.06 -8.93
CA THR A 413 10.15 37.82 -10.16
C THR A 413 11.15 36.70 -9.95
N VAL A 414 11.73 36.22 -11.05
CA VAL A 414 12.70 35.11 -11.03
C VAL A 414 13.91 35.47 -11.88
N SER A 415 15.09 35.14 -11.36
CA SER A 415 16.33 35.13 -12.14
C SER A 415 16.62 33.72 -12.63
N ILE A 416 17.00 33.57 -13.89
CA ILE A 416 17.21 32.25 -14.52
C ILE A 416 18.60 32.21 -15.15
N GLY A 417 19.38 31.18 -14.82
CA GLY A 417 20.63 30.83 -15.48
C GLY A 417 20.48 29.57 -16.31
N LEU A 418 20.92 29.61 -17.56
CA LEU A 418 20.73 28.51 -18.51
C LEU A 418 22.06 28.04 -19.10
N ALA A 419 22.21 26.72 -19.21
CA ALA A 419 23.33 26.08 -19.86
C ALA A 419 22.87 24.92 -20.76
N GLY A 420 23.53 24.77 -21.91
CA GLY A 420 23.38 23.61 -22.79
C GLY A 420 24.57 22.66 -22.63
N ALA A 421 24.30 21.36 -22.79
CA ALA A 421 25.34 20.35 -22.74
C ALA A 421 26.30 20.44 -23.96
N ILE A 422 27.58 20.17 -23.73
CA ILE A 422 28.66 20.20 -24.73
C ILE A 422 29.17 18.77 -24.93
N TRP A 423 28.72 18.15 -26.01
CA TRP A 423 29.18 16.81 -26.36
C TRP A 423 30.54 16.82 -27.06
N PRO A 424 31.36 15.77 -26.88
CA PRO A 424 31.13 14.56 -26.07
C PRO A 424 31.68 14.63 -24.63
N TYR A 425 32.10 15.80 -24.14
CA TYR A 425 32.97 15.90 -22.94
C TYR A 425 32.29 16.46 -21.68
N ASP A 426 30.97 16.62 -21.68
CA ASP A 426 30.27 17.21 -20.53
C ASP A 426 30.12 16.28 -19.33
N SER A 427 29.87 16.89 -18.17
CA SER A 427 29.48 16.19 -16.94
C SER A 427 28.28 16.90 -16.28
N ALA A 428 27.54 16.18 -15.46
CA ALA A 428 26.43 16.77 -14.69
C ALA A 428 26.89 17.95 -13.83
N GLU A 429 28.08 17.83 -13.23
CA GLU A 429 28.69 18.90 -12.41
C GLU A 429 29.04 20.13 -13.26
N ALA A 430 29.70 19.95 -14.41
CA ALA A 430 30.11 21.06 -15.28
C ALA A 430 28.91 21.76 -15.94
N LEU A 431 27.84 21.03 -16.24
CA LEU A 431 26.59 21.60 -16.76
C LEU A 431 25.88 22.45 -15.70
N LEU A 432 25.77 21.93 -14.46
CA LEU A 432 25.21 22.68 -13.34
C LEU A 432 26.04 23.94 -13.01
N GLU A 433 27.36 23.83 -13.00
CA GLU A 433 28.24 24.96 -12.70
C GLU A 433 28.07 26.12 -13.70
N ARG A 434 27.94 25.82 -15.00
CA ARG A 434 27.67 26.85 -16.02
C ARG A 434 26.29 27.50 -15.87
N ALA A 435 25.27 26.71 -15.53
CA ALA A 435 23.94 27.25 -15.25
C ALA A 435 23.98 28.16 -14.00
N ASP A 436 24.77 27.82 -12.98
CA ASP A 436 24.91 28.61 -11.75
C ASP A 436 25.64 29.93 -12.03
N GLN A 437 26.73 29.90 -12.81
CA GLN A 437 27.44 31.10 -13.25
C GLN A 437 26.53 32.02 -14.07
N ALA A 438 25.69 31.46 -14.95
CA ALA A 438 24.68 32.22 -15.68
C ALA A 438 23.64 32.86 -14.73
N LEU A 439 23.15 32.11 -13.73
CA LEU A 439 22.21 32.60 -12.74
C LEU A 439 22.81 33.73 -11.89
N TYR A 440 24.07 33.59 -11.48
CA TYR A 440 24.81 34.62 -10.76
C TYR A 440 24.90 35.92 -11.57
N LYS A 441 25.22 35.83 -12.88
CA LYS A 441 25.22 37.00 -13.78
C LYS A 441 23.82 37.62 -13.89
N ALA A 442 22.76 36.81 -14.01
CA ALA A 442 21.38 37.29 -14.04
C ALA A 442 21.02 38.11 -12.78
N LYS A 443 21.39 37.61 -11.60
CA LYS A 443 21.18 38.32 -10.32
C LYS A 443 21.97 39.64 -10.26
N ARG A 444 23.24 39.62 -10.68
CA ARG A 444 24.12 40.80 -10.65
C ARG A 444 23.67 41.90 -11.62
N ASP A 445 23.19 41.52 -12.79
CA ASP A 445 22.88 42.48 -13.85
C ASP A 445 21.52 43.17 -13.64
N GLY A 446 20.80 42.84 -12.56
CA GLY A 446 19.58 43.52 -12.12
C GLY A 446 18.36 42.63 -11.96
N ARG A 447 18.54 41.29 -11.89
CA ARG A 447 17.46 40.31 -11.65
C ARG A 447 16.38 40.29 -12.74
N ASN A 448 15.32 39.51 -12.53
CA ASN A 448 14.17 39.36 -13.44
C ASN A 448 14.58 39.20 -14.91
N ARG A 449 15.49 38.26 -15.18
CA ARG A 449 16.02 38.01 -16.53
C ARG A 449 16.53 36.59 -16.67
N VAL A 450 16.63 36.15 -17.91
CA VAL A 450 17.37 34.96 -18.29
C VAL A 450 18.78 35.37 -18.69
N ASN A 451 19.78 34.62 -18.24
CA ASN A 451 21.14 34.71 -18.74
C ASN A 451 21.63 33.33 -19.17
N THR A 452 22.57 33.32 -20.08
CA THR A 452 23.15 32.09 -20.64
C THR A 452 24.66 32.16 -20.50
N GLU A 453 25.27 31.01 -20.25
CA GLU A 453 26.70 30.86 -20.46
C GLU A 453 26.92 30.16 -21.80
N ALA A 454 27.61 30.84 -22.72
CA ALA A 454 27.95 30.27 -24.01
C ALA A 454 28.88 29.07 -23.82
N ALA A 455 28.68 28.05 -24.65
CA ALA A 455 29.54 26.88 -24.76
C ALA A 455 30.96 27.23 -25.19
#